data_AF-A0A399NUA0-F1
#
_entry.id   AF-A0A399NUA0-F1
#
_cell.length_a   1.000
_cell.length_b   1.000
_cell.length_c   1.000
_cell.angle_alpha   90.00
_cell.angle_beta   90.00
_cell.angle_gamma   90.00
#
_symmetry.space_group_name_H-M   'P 1'
#
loop_
_entity.id
_entity.type
_entity.pdbx_description
1 polymer ?
#
loop_
_entity_poly.entity_id
_entity_poly.type
_entity_poly.pdbx_seq_one_letter_code
_entity_poly.pdbx_strand_id
1 'polypeptide(L)'
;GWPGERISVTTLAPPVARALGVAASLPEIARDGRAQVLPPAPAADDDAAILFTSGSTGPAKGVVYTHRQLAALRDTLGSRFDVGVGTGLVAGFAPFALLGPALGATSVTPDMDVTRPRDLTASA
;
A
#
# COMPACT_ATOMS: atom_id res chain seq x y z
N GLY A 1 15.21 3.36 8.84
CA GLY A 1 14.87 3.54 7.43
C GLY A 1 15.15 2.28 6.64
N TRP A 2 14.10 1.61 6.16
CA TRP A 2 14.23 0.49 5.24
C TRP A 2 14.89 0.98 3.94
N PRO A 3 15.87 0.25 3.37
CA PRO A 3 16.47 0.65 2.10
C PRO A 3 15.42 0.51 0.99
N GLY A 4 14.79 1.62 0.63
CA GLY A 4 13.82 1.68 -0.46
C GLY A 4 14.51 1.90 -1.80
N GLU A 5 14.06 1.19 -2.83
CA GLU A 5 14.42 1.49 -4.22
C GLU A 5 13.40 2.45 -4.83
N ARG A 6 13.88 3.39 -5.66
CA ARG A 6 13.00 4.33 -6.37
C ARG A 6 12.55 3.70 -7.68
N ILE A 7 11.24 3.54 -7.83
CA ILE A 7 10.61 3.07 -9.07
C ILE A 7 9.81 4.20 -9.68
N SER A 8 10.07 4.54 -10.95
CA SER A 8 9.31 5.58 -11.65
C SER A 8 8.04 5.03 -12.29
N VAL A 9 6.96 5.81 -12.29
CA VAL A 9 5.68 5.42 -12.93
C VAL A 9 5.82 5.34 -14.45
N THR A 10 6.65 6.20 -15.04
CA THR A 10 6.93 6.24 -16.48
C THR A 10 8.41 5.96 -16.75
N THR A 11 8.74 5.62 -17.99
CA THR A 11 10.15 5.52 -18.41
C THR A 11 10.73 6.92 -18.56
N LEU A 12 11.76 7.22 -17.76
CA LEU A 12 12.45 8.50 -17.77
C LEU A 12 13.64 8.47 -18.73
N ALA A 13 14.05 9.64 -19.23
CA ALA A 13 15.30 9.74 -19.98
C ALA A 13 16.48 9.31 -19.09
N PRO A 14 17.50 8.59 -19.63
CA PRO A 14 18.64 8.09 -18.84
C PRO A 14 19.32 9.11 -17.93
N PRO A 15 19.60 10.37 -18.35
CA PRO A 15 20.21 11.35 -17.46
C PRO A 15 19.30 11.73 -16.28
N VAL A 16 17.98 11.79 -16.50
CA VAL A 16 16.99 12.10 -15.45
C VAL A 16 16.85 10.93 -14.48
N ALA A 17 16.75 9.70 -14.98
CA ALA A 17 16.68 8.50 -14.15
C ALA A 17 17.90 8.39 -13.22
N ARG A 18 19.10 8.63 -13.74
CA ARG A 18 20.34 8.61 -12.96
C ARG A 18 20.37 9.71 -11.90
N ALA A 19 19.98 10.94 -12.27
CA ALA A 19 19.96 12.06 -11.34
C ALA A 19 18.97 11.84 -10.18
N LEU A 20 17.83 11.18 -10.44
CA LEU A 20 16.82 10.85 -9.45
C LEU A 20 17.09 9.52 -8.70
N GLY A 21 18.14 8.78 -9.05
CA GLY A 21 18.45 7.48 -8.45
C GLY A 21 17.34 6.44 -8.67
N VAL A 22 16.68 6.47 -9.82
CA VAL A 22 15.63 5.51 -10.19
C VAL A 22 16.27 4.19 -10.58
N ALA A 23 15.83 3.09 -9.95
CA ALA A 23 16.33 1.74 -10.19
C ALA A 23 15.61 1.07 -11.38
N ALA A 24 14.31 1.30 -11.53
CA ALA A 24 13.48 0.77 -12.61
C ALA A 24 12.24 1.65 -12.84
N SER A 25 11.57 1.44 -13.96
CA SER A 25 10.25 2.02 -14.26
C SER A 25 9.15 0.95 -14.26
N LEU A 26 7.90 1.33 -13.95
CA LEU A 26 6.76 0.42 -14.02
C LEU A 26 6.60 -0.24 -15.40
N PRO A 27 6.82 0.44 -16.54
CA PRO A 27 6.81 -0.22 -17.85
C PRO A 27 7.91 -1.28 -18.03
N GLU A 28 9.07 -1.12 -17.40
CA GLU A 28 10.15 -2.13 -17.42
C GLU A 28 9.75 -3.34 -16.59
N ILE A 29 9.33 -3.12 -15.34
CA ILE A 29 8.85 -4.20 -14.45
C ILE A 29 7.70 -4.98 -15.11
N ALA A 30 6.75 -4.26 -15.72
CA ALA A 30 5.64 -4.87 -16.42
C ALA A 30 6.07 -5.67 -17.65
N ARG A 31 7.17 -5.29 -18.33
CA ARG A 31 7.75 -6.05 -19.45
C ARG A 31 8.43 -7.32 -18.95
N ASP A 32 9.21 -7.23 -17.88
CA ASP A 32 9.94 -8.35 -17.29
C ASP A 32 8.97 -9.41 -16.73
N GLY A 33 7.83 -8.97 -16.20
CA GLY A 33 6.78 -9.85 -15.69
C GLY A 33 5.90 -10.53 -16.75
N ARG A 34 5.96 -10.18 -18.04
CA ARG A 34 4.98 -10.67 -19.04
C ARG A 34 5.02 -12.18 -19.27
N ALA A 35 6.19 -12.78 -19.11
CA ALA A 35 6.36 -14.22 -19.30
C ALA A 35 5.98 -15.03 -18.05
N GLN A 36 5.68 -14.37 -16.92
CA GLN A 36 5.28 -15.02 -15.69
C GLN A 36 3.81 -15.44 -15.77
N VAL A 37 3.54 -16.70 -15.46
CA VAL A 37 2.17 -17.17 -15.24
C VAL A 37 1.78 -16.77 -13.82
N LEU A 38 0.88 -15.80 -13.69
CA LEU A 38 0.32 -15.41 -12.41
C LEU A 38 -0.72 -16.44 -11.93
N PRO A 39 -0.89 -16.61 -10.60
CA PRO A 39 -2.03 -17.36 -10.09
C PRO A 39 -3.35 -16.73 -10.55
N PRO A 40 -4.44 -17.51 -10.59
CA PRO A 40 -5.77 -16.95 -10.87
C PRO A 40 -6.07 -15.82 -9.88
N ALA A 41 -6.78 -14.79 -10.37
CA ALA A 41 -7.25 -13.74 -9.50
C ALA A 41 -8.17 -14.34 -8.41
N PRO A 42 -8.05 -13.88 -7.16
CA PRO A 42 -8.88 -14.39 -6.07
C PRO A 42 -10.34 -14.02 -6.28
N ALA A 43 -11.25 -14.90 -5.85
CA ALA A 43 -12.67 -14.62 -5.80
C ALA A 43 -12.97 -13.60 -4.70
N ALA A 44 -14.13 -12.95 -4.81
CA ALA A 44 -14.54 -11.91 -3.87
C ALA A 44 -14.64 -12.42 -2.42
N ASP A 45 -15.00 -13.68 -2.23
CA ASP A 45 -15.17 -14.31 -0.91
C ASP A 45 -13.94 -15.08 -0.44
N ASP A 46 -12.86 -15.09 -1.22
CA ASP A 46 -11.59 -15.65 -0.76
C ASP A 46 -10.97 -14.76 0.33
N ASP A 47 -10.27 -15.39 1.27
CA ASP A 47 -9.52 -14.72 2.32
C ASP A 47 -8.40 -13.87 1.72
N ALA A 48 -8.36 -12.59 2.09
CA ALA A 48 -7.41 -11.60 1.58
C ALA A 48 -6.38 -11.17 2.64
N ALA A 49 -6.78 -11.09 3.91
CA ALA A 49 -5.89 -10.69 5.00
C ALA A 49 -6.35 -11.21 6.36
N ILE A 50 -5.41 -11.41 7.28
CA ILE A 50 -5.71 -11.67 8.70
C ILE A 50 -5.07 -10.57 9.53
N LEU A 51 -5.90 -9.75 10.18
CA LEU A 51 -5.44 -8.65 11.02
C LEU A 51 -5.57 -9.04 12.49
N PHE A 52 -4.45 -9.09 13.20
CA PHE A 52 -4.42 -9.37 14.62
C PHE A 52 -4.62 -8.10 15.43
N THR A 53 -5.50 -8.18 16.42
CA THR A 53 -5.74 -7.10 17.39
C THR A 53 -5.37 -7.57 18.79
N SER A 54 -4.85 -6.67 19.63
CA SER A 54 -4.56 -6.97 21.02
C SER A 54 -5.87 -7.27 21.75
N GLY A 55 -5.97 -8.46 22.34
CA GLY A 55 -7.08 -8.80 23.22
C GLY A 55 -6.91 -8.08 24.55
N SER A 56 -7.88 -7.27 24.98
CA SER A 56 -7.85 -6.65 26.31
C SER A 56 -7.99 -7.67 27.47
N THR A 57 -8.41 -8.90 27.17
CA THR A 57 -8.74 -9.94 28.15
C THR A 57 -8.09 -11.30 27.85
N GLY A 58 -7.14 -11.38 26.91
CA GLY A 58 -6.55 -12.66 26.49
C GLY A 58 -5.65 -12.56 25.26
N PRO A 59 -5.29 -13.70 24.64
CA PRO A 59 -4.41 -13.73 23.47
C PRO A 59 -4.99 -12.93 22.29
N ALA A 60 -4.10 -12.45 21.41
CA ALA A 60 -4.47 -11.69 20.23
C ALA A 60 -5.47 -12.45 19.34
N LYS A 61 -6.48 -11.75 18.84
CA LYS A 61 -7.51 -12.32 17.98
C LYS A 61 -7.21 -11.96 16.53
N GLY A 62 -7.18 -12.96 15.65
CA GLY A 62 -7.08 -12.76 14.20
C GLY A 62 -8.46 -12.53 13.60
N VAL A 63 -8.62 -11.42 12.88
CA VAL A 63 -9.81 -11.12 12.09
C VAL A 63 -9.50 -11.40 10.64
N VAL A 64 -10.23 -12.35 10.04
CA VAL A 64 -10.12 -12.70 8.63
C VAL A 64 -10.95 -11.72 7.80
N TYR A 65 -10.34 -11.14 6.78
CA TYR A 65 -10.97 -10.25 5.80
C TYR A 65 -10.99 -10.93 4.44
N THR A 66 -12.15 -10.90 3.77
CA THR A 66 -12.25 -11.32 2.36
C THR A 66 -11.91 -10.18 1.41
N HIS A 67 -11.62 -10.51 0.14
CA HIS A 67 -11.39 -9.52 -0.91
C HIS A 67 -12.56 -8.53 -1.05
N ARG A 68 -13.80 -9.01 -0.94
CA ARG A 68 -15.03 -8.20 -0.95
C ARG A 68 -15.07 -7.20 0.18
N GLN A 69 -14.70 -7.60 1.40
CA GLN A 69 -14.69 -6.71 2.56
C GLN A 69 -13.64 -5.60 2.42
N LEU A 70 -12.45 -5.93 1.93
CA LEU A 70 -11.40 -4.92 1.67
C LEU A 70 -11.80 -3.96 0.56
N ALA A 71 -12.42 -4.45 -0.52
CA ALA A 71 -12.95 -3.60 -1.58
C ALA A 71 -14.04 -2.64 -1.08
N ALA A 72 -14.99 -3.15 -0.29
CA ALA A 72 -16.04 -2.33 0.31
C ALA A 72 -15.48 -1.26 1.27
N LEU A 73 -14.45 -1.59 2.06
CA LEU A 73 -13.75 -0.64 2.90
C LEU A 73 -13.11 0.47 2.06
N ARG A 74 -12.36 0.12 1.01
CA ARG A 74 -11.77 1.07 0.06
C ARG A 74 -12.84 2.00 -0.50
N ASP A 75 -13.92 1.46 -1.06
CA ASP A 75 -14.97 2.25 -1.72
C ASP A 75 -15.68 3.19 -0.75
N THR A 76 -15.94 2.71 0.47
CA THR A 76 -16.55 3.52 1.54
C THR A 76 -15.63 4.68 1.95
N LEU A 77 -14.33 4.43 2.14
CA LEU A 77 -13.39 5.47 2.52
C LEU A 77 -13.16 6.47 1.39
N GLY A 78 -13.00 6.00 0.15
CA GLY A 78 -12.83 6.84 -1.03
C GLY A 78 -14.00 7.79 -1.20
N SER A 79 -15.23 7.27 -1.15
CA SER A 79 -16.45 8.08 -1.30
C SER A 79 -16.70 9.04 -0.11
N ARG A 80 -16.44 8.59 1.12
CA ARG A 80 -16.73 9.39 2.33
C ARG A 80 -15.76 10.56 2.53
N PHE A 81 -14.50 10.40 2.12
CA PHE A 81 -13.44 11.36 2.36
C PHE A 81 -12.92 12.02 1.08
N ASP A 82 -13.51 11.71 -0.08
CA ASP A 82 -13.10 12.19 -1.41
C ASP A 82 -11.61 11.93 -1.69
N VAL A 83 -11.17 10.71 -1.36
CA VAL A 83 -9.78 10.26 -1.55
C VAL A 83 -9.71 9.41 -2.82
N GLY A 84 -8.86 9.82 -3.75
CA GLY A 84 -8.69 9.16 -5.03
C GLY A 84 -7.44 9.61 -5.78
N VAL A 85 -7.46 9.46 -7.11
CA VAL A 85 -6.39 9.93 -7.99
C VAL A 85 -6.13 11.43 -7.78
N GLY A 86 -4.86 11.80 -7.62
CA GLY A 86 -4.45 13.19 -7.39
C GLY A 86 -4.51 13.63 -5.93
N THR A 87 -5.06 12.82 -5.04
CA THR A 87 -5.01 13.06 -3.59
C THR A 87 -3.77 12.42 -2.95
N GLY A 88 -3.44 12.86 -1.73
CA GLY A 88 -2.36 12.31 -0.92
C GLY A 88 -2.87 11.81 0.44
N LEU A 89 -2.29 10.71 0.92
CA LEU A 89 -2.52 10.20 2.28
C LEU A 89 -1.20 9.88 2.97
N VAL A 90 -1.21 10.05 4.30
CA VAL A 90 -0.16 9.55 5.17
C VAL A 90 -0.73 8.36 5.95
N ALA A 91 -0.22 7.17 5.69
CA ALA A 91 -0.65 5.95 6.37
C ALA A 91 0.04 5.84 7.74
N GLY A 92 -0.58 6.40 8.79
CA GLY A 92 -0.10 6.33 10.18
C GLY A 92 -0.19 4.94 10.85
N PHE A 93 -0.64 3.93 10.10
CA PHE A 93 -0.75 2.55 10.56
C PHE A 93 -0.50 1.62 9.37
N ALA A 94 0.49 0.73 9.49
CA ALA A 94 1.03 -0.04 8.36
C ALA A 94 -0.01 -0.84 7.55
N PRO A 95 -1.06 -1.44 8.15
CA PRO A 95 -2.13 -2.07 7.37
C PRO A 95 -2.86 -1.14 6.39
N PHE A 96 -2.84 0.18 6.61
CA PHE A 96 -3.42 1.16 5.68
C PHE A 96 -2.41 1.70 4.65
N ALA A 97 -1.15 1.27 4.66
CA ALA A 97 -0.15 1.68 3.68
C ALA A 97 -0.61 1.36 2.23
N LEU A 98 -1.28 0.23 2.05
CA LEU A 98 -1.81 -0.24 0.77
C LEU A 98 -3.17 0.37 0.40
N LEU A 99 -3.86 1.02 1.34
CA LEU A 99 -5.16 1.65 1.07
C LEU A 99 -5.00 2.80 0.06
N GLY A 100 -3.92 3.56 0.20
CA GLY A 100 -3.62 4.68 -0.70
C GLY A 100 -3.48 4.28 -2.16
N PRO A 101 -2.55 3.37 -2.49
CA PRO A 101 -2.45 2.81 -3.84
C PRO A 101 -3.76 2.16 -4.31
N ALA A 102 -4.50 1.48 -3.43
CA ALA A 102 -5.80 0.91 -3.78
C ALA A 102 -6.85 1.96 -4.18
N LEU A 103 -6.77 3.17 -3.61
CA LEU A 103 -7.59 4.34 -3.98
C LEU A 103 -7.02 5.14 -5.17
N GLY A 104 -5.83 4.80 -5.67
CA GLY A 104 -5.11 5.58 -6.67
C GLY A 104 -4.50 6.88 -6.12
N ALA A 105 -4.43 7.02 -4.80
CA ALA A 105 -3.86 8.18 -4.13
C ALA A 105 -2.36 8.01 -3.89
N THR A 106 -1.62 9.12 -3.86
CA THR A 106 -0.22 9.12 -3.44
C THR A 106 -0.16 8.76 -1.96
N SER A 107 0.56 7.69 -1.62
CA SER A 107 0.62 7.19 -0.24
C SER A 107 2.02 7.34 0.32
N VAL A 108 2.11 7.92 1.52
CA VAL A 108 3.35 8.00 2.29
C VAL A 108 3.18 7.16 3.55
N THR A 109 4.06 6.18 3.74
CA THR A 109 4.16 5.46 5.01
C THR A 109 5.45 5.91 5.69
N PRO A 110 5.38 6.69 6.78
CA PRO A 110 6.57 7.16 7.46
C PRO A 110 7.30 6.00 8.15
N ASP A 111 8.60 6.20 8.42
CA ASP A 111 9.38 5.28 9.24
C ASP A 111 8.78 5.28 10.65
N MET A 112 8.14 4.16 11.05
CA MET A 112 7.40 4.08 12.31
C MET A 112 7.56 2.74 13.00
N ASP A 113 7.53 2.77 14.33
CA ASP A 113 7.27 1.59 15.15
C ASP A 113 5.75 1.38 15.24
N VAL A 114 5.25 0.37 14.52
CA VAL A 114 3.82 0.00 14.50
C VAL A 114 3.27 -0.41 15.87
N THR A 115 4.14 -0.74 16.84
CA THR A 115 3.76 -1.04 18.22
C THR A 115 3.61 0.21 19.09
N ARG A 116 4.10 1.36 18.62
CA ARG A 116 4.03 2.65 19.31
C ARG A 116 3.53 3.78 18.39
N PRO A 117 2.30 3.67 17.84
CA PRO A 117 1.80 4.64 16.87
C PRO A 117 1.60 6.06 17.43
N ARG A 118 1.59 6.24 18.76
CA ARG A 118 1.52 7.57 19.39
C ARG A 118 2.80 8.39 19.24
N ASP A 119 3.92 7.74 19.00
CA ASP A 119 5.22 8.41 18.89
C ASP A 119 5.49 8.87 17.45
N LEU A 120 4.52 8.68 16.56
CA LEU A 120 4.58 9.07 15.16
C LEU A 120 4.64 10.59 15.04
N THR A 121 5.74 11.09 14.51
CA THR A 121 5.89 12.50 14.12
C THR A 121 6.12 12.55 12.62
N ALA A 122 5.32 13.34 11.91
CA ALA A 122 5.48 13.59 10.49
C ALA A 122 5.52 15.11 10.28
N SER A 123 6.58 15.59 9.65
CA SER A 123 6.68 16.99 9.20
C SER A 123 6.07 17.08 7.80
N ALA A 124 5.24 18.11 7.57
CA ALA A 124 4.70 18.43 6.25
C ALA A 124 5.78 18.99 5.31
#